data_AF-A0A2H0UQA1-F1
#
_entry.id   AF-A0A2H0UQA1-F1
#
_cell.length_a   1.000
_cell.length_b   1.000
_cell.length_c   1.000
_cell.angle_alpha   90.00
_cell.angle_beta   90.00
_cell.angle_gamma   90.00
#
_symmetry.space_group_name_H-M   'P 1'
#
loop_
_entity.id
_entity.type
_entity.pdbx_description
1 polymer ?
#
loop_
_entity_poly.entity_id
_entity_poly.type
_entity_poly.pdbx_seq_one_letter_code
_entity_poly.pdbx_strand_id
1 'polypeptide(L)' 'MKLMARRKIQNRNTRKLSESGQGSISITLPIEQIRKLKWRKGQKVVVERRGETLVIKDWKK' A
#
# COMPACT_ATOMS: atom_id res chain seq x y z
N MET A 1 22.82 13.23 -9.39
CA MET A 1 21.70 12.35 -9.00
C MET A 1 22.28 11.13 -8.30
N LYS A 2 22.03 10.96 -6.98
CA LYS A 2 22.67 9.90 -6.17
C LYS A 2 22.07 8.54 -6.54
N LEU A 3 22.86 7.65 -7.15
CA LEU A 3 22.49 6.26 -7.39
C LEU A 3 22.33 5.55 -6.03
N MET A 4 21.09 5.43 -5.55
CA MET A 4 20.82 4.58 -4.39
C MET A 4 21.04 3.12 -4.80
N ALA A 5 22.10 2.52 -4.25
CA ALA A 5 22.40 1.10 -4.39
C ALA A 5 21.13 0.27 -4.16
N ARG A 6 20.86 -0.64 -5.09
CA ARG A 6 19.65 -1.47 -5.15
C ARG A 6 19.60 -2.34 -3.88
N ARG A 7 18.90 -1.88 -2.83
CA ARG A 7 18.66 -2.68 -1.61
C ARG A 7 18.06 -4.04 -2.00
N LYS A 8 18.58 -5.11 -1.38
CA LYS A 8 18.17 -6.52 -1.56
C LYS A 8 16.64 -6.65 -1.73
N ILE A 9 16.21 -7.35 -2.78
CA ILE A 9 14.81 -7.46 -3.27
C ILE A 9 13.83 -8.01 -2.21
N GLN A 10 14.34 -8.73 -1.20
CA GLN A 10 13.53 -9.49 -0.24
C GLN A 10 12.56 -8.65 0.62
N ASN A 11 12.84 -7.38 0.89
CA ASN A 11 11.99 -6.53 1.75
C ASN A 11 11.08 -5.54 1.00
N ARG A 12 10.79 -5.76 -0.30
CA ARG A 12 10.03 -4.76 -1.08
C ARG A 12 8.56 -4.61 -0.64
N ASN A 13 7.95 -5.67 -0.13
CA ASN A 13 6.53 -5.71 0.21
C ASN A 13 6.25 -5.49 1.70
N THR A 14 7.22 -5.72 2.58
CA THR A 14 7.08 -5.47 4.03
C THR A 14 7.15 -3.97 4.30
N ARG A 15 6.12 -3.42 4.96
CA ARG A 15 5.99 -1.99 5.24
C ARG A 15 5.60 -1.77 6.68
N LYS A 16 6.13 -0.71 7.29
CA LYS A 16 5.72 -0.26 8.61
C LYS A 16 4.39 0.50 8.49
N LEU A 17 3.54 0.32 9.49
CA LEU A 17 2.36 1.13 9.70
C LEU A 17 2.76 2.50 10.29
N SER A 18 2.22 3.56 9.75
CA SER A 18 2.46 4.92 10.22
C SER A 18 1.16 5.52 10.73
N GLU A 19 1.20 6.09 11.93
CA GLU A 19 0.06 6.85 12.45
C GLU A 19 -0.25 8.02 11.52
N SER A 20 -1.53 8.21 11.23
CA SER A 20 -2.04 9.27 10.36
C SER A 20 -3.07 10.13 11.09
N GLY A 21 -2.72 10.65 12.27
CA GLY A 21 -3.64 11.48 13.07
C GLY A 21 -4.94 10.78 13.47
N GLN A 22 -5.71 11.40 14.39
CA GLN A 22 -7.07 10.98 14.81
C GLN A 22 -7.34 9.45 14.87
N GLY A 23 -6.39 8.67 15.39
CA GLY A 23 -6.53 7.22 15.53
C GLY A 23 -6.51 6.41 14.23
N SER A 24 -6.17 7.02 13.10
CA SER A 24 -6.03 6.32 11.82
C SER A 24 -4.59 5.90 11.56
N ILE A 25 -4.42 4.85 10.76
CA ILE A 25 -3.12 4.32 10.36
C ILE A 25 -3.04 4.31 8.83
N SER A 26 -1.89 4.72 8.33
CA SER A 26 -1.53 4.70 6.92
C SER A 26 -0.41 3.69 6.64
N ILE A 27 -0.43 3.11 5.44
CA ILE A 27 0.61 2.23 4.94
C ILE A 27 0.99 2.65 3.53
N THR A 28 2.29 2.76 3.27
CA THR A 28 2.79 3.07 1.92
C THR A 28 2.84 1.80 1.10
N LEU A 29 1.97 1.69 0.11
CA LEU A 29 1.95 0.55 -0.80
C LEU A 29 3.10 0.61 -1.82
N PRO A 30 3.78 -0.51 -2.12
CA PRO A 30 4.80 -0.54 -3.16
C PRO A 30 4.23 -0.11 -4.52
N ILE A 31 4.90 0.83 -5.19
CA ILE A 31 4.42 1.42 -6.45
C ILE A 31 4.20 0.37 -7.57
N GLU A 32 4.96 -0.72 -7.55
CA GLU A 32 4.81 -1.82 -8.52
C GLU A 32 3.44 -2.49 -8.41
N GLN A 33 2.91 -2.65 -7.19
CA GLN A 33 1.57 -3.22 -6.97
C GLN A 33 0.48 -2.25 -7.43
N ILE A 34 0.61 -0.97 -7.08
CA ILE A 34 -0.30 0.10 -7.52
C ILE A 34 -0.41 0.15 -9.05
N ARG A 35 0.74 0.07 -9.75
CA ARG A 35 0.78 0.05 -11.22
C ARG A 35 0.13 -1.20 -11.80
N LYS A 36 0.38 -2.39 -11.23
CA LYS A 36 -0.25 -3.65 -11.67
C LYS A 36 -1.77 -3.62 -11.52
N LEU A 37 -2.25 -3.06 -10.40
CA LEU A 37 -3.68 -2.86 -10.13
C LEU A 37 -4.29 -1.70 -10.93
N LYS A 38 -3.47 -0.89 -11.62
CA LYS A 38 -3.88 0.32 -12.34
C LYS A 38 -4.61 1.35 -11.47
N TRP A 39 -4.37 1.33 -10.16
CA TRP A 39 -4.96 2.29 -9.24
C TRP A 39 -4.39 3.68 -9.46
N ARG A 40 -5.26 4.68 -9.34
CA ARG A 40 -4.93 6.10 -9.56
C ARG A 40 -4.97 6.89 -8.26
N LYS A 41 -4.25 8.01 -8.23
CA LYS A 41 -4.30 8.96 -7.10
C LYS A 41 -5.75 9.40 -6.86
N GLY A 42 -6.20 9.37 -5.60
CA GLY A 42 -7.54 9.78 -5.21
C GLY A 42 -8.66 8.79 -5.58
N GLN A 43 -8.33 7.63 -6.16
CA GLN A 43 -9.31 6.59 -6.41
C GLN A 43 -9.85 6.00 -5.10
N LYS A 44 -11.16 5.78 -5.03
CA LYS A 44 -11.82 5.14 -3.89
C LYS A 44 -11.60 3.62 -3.91
N VAL A 45 -11.31 3.06 -2.74
CA VAL A 45 -11.11 1.63 -2.51
C VAL A 45 -11.92 1.20 -1.29
N VAL A 46 -12.16 -0.10 -1.16
CA VAL A 46 -12.77 -0.71 0.02
C VAL A 46 -11.70 -1.49 0.77
N VAL A 47 -11.64 -1.31 2.09
CA VAL A 47 -10.83 -2.12 2.99
C VAL A 47 -11.75 -3.09 3.71
N GLU A 48 -11.54 -4.39 3.53
CA GLU A 48 -12.33 -5.44 4.16
C GLU A 48 -11.45 -6.30 5.06
N ARG A 49 -11.98 -6.72 6.21
CA ARG A 49 -11.32 -7.68 7.08
C ARG A 49 -11.67 -9.11 6.65
N ARG A 50 -10.66 -9.97 6.49
CA ARG A 50 -10.79 -11.41 6.28
C ARG A 50 -9.93 -12.15 7.31
N GLY A 51 -10.58 -12.57 8.40
CA GLY A 51 -9.90 -13.16 9.55
C GLY A 51 -8.89 -12.18 10.16
N GLU A 52 -7.62 -12.52 10.08
CA GLU A 52 -6.49 -11.71 10.57
C GLU A 52 -5.89 -10.79 9.50
N THR A 53 -6.43 -10.79 8.29
CA THR A 53 -5.92 -10.01 7.16
C THR A 53 -6.85 -8.87 6.77
N LEU A 54 -6.27 -7.77 6.27
CA LEU A 54 -7.02 -6.71 5.59
C LEU A 54 -6.81 -6.85 4.07
N VAL A 55 -7.90 -6.87 3.32
CA VAL A 55 -7.90 -6.89 1.86
C VAL A 55 -8.38 -5.54 1.36
N ILE A 56 -7.57 -4.88 0.54
CA ILE A 56 -7.93 -3.63 -0.12
C ILE A 56 -8.27 -3.95 -1.56
N LYS A 57 -9.45 -3.54 -2.02
CA LYS A 57 -9.95 -3.81 -3.37
C LYS A 57 -10.63 -2.59 -3.99
N ASP A 58 -10.78 -2.60 -5.31
CA ASP A 58 -11.53 -1.57 -6.02
C ASP A 58 -12.94 -1.40 -5.46
N TRP A 59 -13.35 -0.15 -5.27
CA TRP A 59 -14.74 0.15 -4.97
C TRP A 59 -15.56 -0.02 -6.25
N LYS A 60 -16.26 -1.14 -6.36
CA LYS A 60 -17.24 -1.37 -7.42
C LYS A 60 -18.43 -0.44 -7.21
N LYS A 61 -18.88 0.20 -8.28
CA LYS A 61 -20.17 0.89 -8.34
C LYS A 61 -21.28 -0.15 -8.42
#